data_AF-A0A9D4YWZ2-F1
#
_entry.id   AF-A0A9D4YWZ2-F1
#
_cell.length_a   1.000
_cell.length_b   1.000
_cell.length_c   1.000
_cell.angle_alpha   90.00
_cell.angle_beta   90.00
_cell.angle_gamma   90.00
#
_symmetry.space_group_name_H-M   'P 1'
#
loop_
_entity.id
_entity.type
_entity.pdbx_description
1 polymer ?
#
loop_
_entity_poly.entity_id
_entity_poly.type
_entity_poly.pdbx_seq_one_letter_code
_entity_poly.pdbx_strand_id
1 'polypeptide(L)'
;MNARAAVLQTWRSVAPQRASLRRRALVVVRSQGEPAQQQQQQQQQDDPPSSSSTFLVTATVGNAAMALAGVGLGNWNGMDVSDQLLGSLPNLPAALACTLPLAAVCYYAVNSNDPRFAEIEALLKKTLLPQLQALPAWGVCLLALGAGVGEETLFRGFLQSYAVDGIQAAAPNLTPAAVTGAGIAATSLVFGALHALTPTYFWFATVGSGLFGLEYLATDLPTAVTTHWLYDWGALVYTLNAWSSEAGGGGGSNSADA
;
A
#
# COMPACT_ATOMS: atom_id res chain seq x y z
N MET A 1 -15.24 -53.35 40.76
CA MET A 1 -14.24 -53.70 39.73
C MET A 1 -14.98 -54.07 38.44
N ASN A 2 -14.77 -53.23 37.42
CA ASN A 2 -14.82 -53.44 35.97
C ASN A 2 -16.13 -53.89 35.27
N ALA A 3 -17.01 -52.90 35.08
CA ALA A 3 -18.08 -52.88 34.07
C ALA A 3 -17.54 -52.60 32.65
N ARG A 4 -16.80 -53.54 32.06
CA ARG A 4 -16.23 -53.41 30.70
C ARG A 4 -16.23 -54.69 29.84
N ALA A 5 -17.06 -55.68 30.16
CA ALA A 5 -17.01 -57.00 29.50
C ALA A 5 -18.37 -57.59 29.07
N ALA A 6 -19.37 -56.75 28.83
CA ALA A 6 -20.61 -57.18 28.17
C ALA A 6 -20.92 -56.16 27.06
N VAL A 7 -21.43 -56.63 25.92
CA VAL A 7 -21.75 -55.87 24.69
C VAL A 7 -20.66 -55.85 23.59
N LEU A 8 -19.82 -56.90 23.51
CA LEU A 8 -19.04 -57.23 22.28
C LEU A 8 -19.39 -58.63 21.75
N GLN A 9 -20.69 -58.92 21.60
CA GLN A 9 -21.11 -60.22 21.03
C GLN A 9 -22.46 -60.18 20.29
N THR A 10 -22.66 -59.18 19.42
CA THR A 10 -23.78 -59.18 18.45
C THR A 10 -23.41 -58.33 17.23
N TRP A 11 -22.39 -58.80 16.50
CA TRP A 11 -21.92 -58.21 15.24
C TRP A 11 -22.01 -59.20 14.07
N ARG A 12 -23.10 -59.97 13.95
CA ARG A 12 -23.40 -60.74 12.73
C ARG A 12 -24.90 -60.93 12.53
N SER A 13 -25.54 -59.94 11.91
CA SER A 13 -26.62 -60.11 10.93
C SER A 13 -27.23 -58.74 10.66
N VAL A 14 -27.73 -58.54 9.45
CA VAL A 14 -28.42 -57.32 8.96
C VAL A 14 -27.52 -56.22 8.38
N ALA A 15 -26.94 -56.51 7.21
CA ALA A 15 -27.05 -55.58 6.09
C ALA A 15 -28.08 -56.20 5.13
N PRO A 16 -29.08 -55.45 4.62
CA PRO A 16 -28.81 -54.63 3.43
C PRO A 16 -29.65 -53.33 3.34
N GLN A 17 -29.44 -52.58 2.25
CA GLN A 17 -30.30 -51.49 1.72
C GLN A 17 -30.19 -50.09 2.34
N ARG A 18 -29.06 -49.38 2.14
CA ARG A 18 -29.03 -47.90 2.22
C ARG A 18 -28.16 -47.24 1.15
N ALA A 19 -28.11 -47.81 -0.07
CA ALA A 19 -27.31 -47.24 -1.17
C ALA A 19 -28.13 -46.46 -2.22
N SER A 20 -29.46 -46.58 -2.27
CA SER A 20 -30.26 -46.00 -3.37
C SER A 20 -30.92 -44.65 -3.06
N LEU A 21 -31.00 -44.22 -1.80
CA LEU A 21 -31.69 -42.96 -1.44
C LEU A 21 -30.76 -41.74 -1.33
N ARG A 22 -29.43 -41.92 -1.22
CA ARG A 22 -28.48 -40.79 -1.19
C ARG A 22 -28.15 -40.20 -2.56
N ARG A 23 -28.36 -40.95 -3.66
CA ARG A 23 -28.06 -40.45 -5.01
C ARG A 23 -29.13 -39.51 -5.58
N ARG A 24 -30.38 -39.55 -5.09
CA ARG A 24 -31.43 -38.64 -5.57
C ARG A 24 -31.44 -37.29 -4.85
N ALA A 25 -31.06 -37.23 -3.56
CA ALA A 25 -30.96 -35.96 -2.84
C ALA A 25 -29.77 -35.09 -3.28
N LEU A 26 -28.65 -35.71 -3.69
CA LEU A 26 -27.46 -34.96 -4.13
C LEU A 26 -27.57 -34.39 -5.55
N VAL A 27 -28.46 -34.93 -6.39
CA VAL A 27 -28.65 -34.46 -7.77
C VAL A 27 -29.66 -33.31 -7.84
N VAL A 28 -30.64 -33.25 -6.93
CA VAL A 28 -31.66 -32.19 -6.94
C VAL A 28 -31.15 -30.88 -6.31
N VAL A 29 -30.26 -30.95 -5.30
CA VAL A 29 -29.66 -29.74 -4.68
C VAL A 29 -28.62 -29.07 -5.57
N ARG A 30 -28.07 -29.77 -6.57
CA ARG A 30 -27.01 -29.22 -7.44
C ARG A 30 -27.54 -28.34 -8.58
N SER A 31 -28.85 -28.28 -8.84
CA SER A 31 -29.40 -27.56 -10.00
C SER A 31 -29.96 -26.16 -9.71
N GLN A 32 -29.98 -25.70 -8.46
CA GLN A 32 -30.62 -24.42 -8.09
C GLN A 32 -29.73 -23.42 -7.34
N GLY A 33 -28.42 -23.68 -7.22
CA GLY A 33 -27.49 -22.81 -6.47
C GLY A 33 -26.46 -22.03 -7.31
N GLU A 34 -26.24 -22.39 -8.58
CA GLU A 34 -25.10 -21.87 -9.36
C GLU A 34 -25.31 -20.53 -10.14
N PRO A 35 -26.52 -20.06 -10.51
CA PRO A 35 -26.60 -18.84 -11.32
C PRO A 35 -26.33 -17.55 -10.53
N ALA A 36 -26.64 -17.52 -9.23
CA ALA A 36 -26.47 -16.32 -8.41
C ALA A 36 -25.00 -16.03 -8.06
N GLN A 37 -24.19 -17.07 -7.82
CA GLN A 37 -22.75 -16.90 -7.55
C GLN A 37 -21.95 -16.60 -8.82
N GLN A 38 -22.33 -17.18 -9.97
CA GLN A 38 -21.72 -16.82 -11.25
C GLN A 38 -22.11 -15.41 -11.70
N GLN A 39 -23.37 -14.99 -11.48
CA GLN A 39 -23.79 -13.61 -11.76
C GLN A 39 -23.14 -12.58 -10.83
N GLN A 40 -22.91 -12.90 -9.55
CA GLN A 40 -22.17 -12.01 -8.64
C GLN A 40 -20.67 -11.94 -8.99
N GLN A 41 -20.06 -13.06 -9.42
CA GLN A 41 -18.67 -13.06 -9.89
C GLN A 41 -18.50 -12.33 -11.23
N GLN A 42 -19.47 -12.44 -12.14
CA GLN A 42 -19.49 -11.66 -13.38
C GLN A 42 -19.76 -10.17 -13.12
N GLN A 43 -20.70 -9.81 -12.24
CA GLN A 43 -20.93 -8.41 -11.88
C GLN A 43 -19.74 -7.76 -11.17
N GLN A 44 -18.92 -8.52 -10.43
CA GLN A 44 -17.66 -8.00 -9.88
C GLN A 44 -16.52 -7.91 -10.88
N GLN A 45 -16.64 -8.54 -12.06
CA GLN A 45 -15.67 -8.48 -13.16
C GLN A 45 -16.01 -7.40 -14.20
N ASP A 46 -17.23 -6.86 -14.18
CA ASP A 46 -17.76 -5.96 -15.22
C ASP A 46 -17.65 -4.46 -14.89
N ASP A 47 -17.16 -4.06 -13.71
CA ASP A 47 -16.77 -2.67 -13.50
C ASP A 47 -15.54 -2.39 -14.36
N PRO A 48 -15.65 -1.59 -15.45
CA PRO A 48 -14.51 -1.32 -16.29
C PRO A 48 -13.44 -0.64 -15.41
N PRO A 49 -12.15 -0.96 -15.60
CA PRO A 49 -11.08 -0.18 -14.97
C PRO A 49 -11.37 1.28 -15.26
N SER A 50 -11.38 2.12 -14.22
CA SER A 50 -11.50 3.57 -14.38
C SER A 50 -10.57 3.98 -15.50
N SER A 51 -11.08 4.70 -16.52
CA SER A 51 -10.24 5.07 -17.66
C SER A 51 -8.93 5.67 -17.14
N SER A 52 -7.79 5.37 -17.76
CA SER A 52 -6.47 5.81 -17.26
C SER A 52 -6.44 7.33 -17.01
N SER A 53 -7.20 8.08 -17.83
CA SER A 53 -7.43 9.52 -17.66
C SER A 53 -8.15 9.85 -16.35
N THR A 54 -9.21 9.13 -15.99
CA THR A 54 -9.90 9.30 -14.69
C THR A 54 -8.97 9.05 -13.52
N PHE A 55 -8.17 7.97 -13.56
CA PHE A 55 -7.20 7.67 -12.50
C PHE A 55 -6.16 8.79 -12.35
N LEU A 56 -5.51 9.17 -13.46
CA LEU A 56 -4.48 10.21 -13.44
C LEU A 56 -5.03 11.57 -12.97
N VAL A 57 -6.21 11.96 -13.44
CA VAL A 57 -6.85 13.22 -13.04
C VAL A 57 -7.21 13.18 -11.56
N THR A 58 -7.83 12.11 -11.09
CA THR A 58 -8.24 11.99 -9.69
C THR A 58 -7.03 12.06 -8.76
N ALA A 59 -5.97 11.31 -9.07
CA ALA A 59 -4.75 11.33 -8.29
C ALA A 59 -4.05 12.68 -8.32
N THR A 60 -3.99 13.33 -9.49
CA THR A 60 -3.41 14.67 -9.64
C THR A 60 -4.17 15.71 -8.82
N VAL A 61 -5.50 15.67 -8.85
CA VAL A 61 -6.36 16.57 -8.05
C VAL A 61 -6.17 16.29 -6.56
N GLY A 62 -6.12 15.03 -6.15
CA GLY A 62 -5.86 14.65 -4.75
C GLY A 62 -4.52 15.18 -4.25
N ASN A 63 -3.45 14.95 -5.02
CA ASN A 63 -2.10 15.42 -4.72
C ASN A 63 -2.02 16.95 -4.64
N ALA A 64 -2.63 17.65 -5.61
CA ALA A 64 -2.71 19.11 -5.58
C ALA A 64 -3.51 19.64 -4.38
N ALA A 65 -4.61 18.98 -4.02
CA ALA A 65 -5.40 19.34 -2.85
C ALA A 65 -4.61 19.16 -1.55
N MET A 66 -3.82 18.09 -1.42
CA MET A 66 -2.93 17.90 -0.28
C MET A 66 -1.85 18.98 -0.20
N ALA A 67 -1.21 19.32 -1.32
CA ALA A 67 -0.22 20.39 -1.37
C ALA A 67 -0.82 21.74 -0.92
N LEU A 68 -1.99 22.08 -1.47
CA LEU A 68 -2.71 23.31 -1.10
C LEU A 68 -3.14 23.31 0.37
N ALA A 69 -3.56 22.16 0.90
CA ALA A 69 -3.89 22.02 2.32
C ALA A 69 -2.64 22.23 3.20
N GLY A 70 -1.50 21.64 2.84
CA GLY A 70 -0.24 21.83 3.55
C GLY A 70 0.23 23.28 3.56
N VAL A 71 0.22 23.96 2.41
CA VAL A 71 0.53 25.40 2.32
C VAL A 71 -0.46 26.23 3.13
N GLY A 72 -1.76 26.00 2.94
CA GLY A 72 -2.81 26.79 3.58
C GLY A 72 -2.78 26.66 5.10
N LEU A 73 -2.70 25.43 5.61
CA LEU A 73 -2.64 25.15 7.06
C LEU A 73 -1.30 25.61 7.65
N GLY A 74 -0.19 25.35 6.98
CA GLY A 74 1.13 25.77 7.43
C GLY A 74 1.28 27.29 7.53
N ASN A 75 0.94 28.00 6.47
CA ASN A 75 1.00 29.47 6.45
C ASN A 75 0.03 30.09 7.46
N TRP A 76 -1.17 29.52 7.63
CA TRP A 76 -2.11 29.97 8.66
C TRP A 76 -1.51 29.88 10.06
N ASN A 77 -0.70 28.86 10.32
CA ASN A 77 -0.02 28.65 11.60
C ASN A 77 1.36 29.34 11.69
N GLY A 78 1.72 30.18 10.72
CA GLY A 78 2.98 30.95 10.74
C GLY A 78 4.24 30.12 10.45
N MET A 79 4.10 29.01 9.73
CA MET A 79 5.21 28.12 9.36
C MET A 79 5.84 28.49 8.00
N ASP A 80 5.27 29.45 7.27
CA ASP A 80 5.78 29.93 5.97
C ASP A 80 6.09 28.80 4.96
N VAL A 81 5.24 27.77 4.92
CA VAL A 81 5.41 26.56 4.08
C VAL A 81 5.52 26.89 2.59
N SER A 82 4.84 27.94 2.10
CA SER A 82 5.04 28.41 0.72
C SER A 82 6.46 28.83 0.44
N ASP A 83 7.08 29.54 1.39
CA ASP A 83 8.44 30.06 1.24
C ASP A 83 9.45 28.93 1.43
N GLN A 84 9.18 27.98 2.32
CA GLN A 84 9.99 26.75 2.41
C GLN A 84 9.98 25.96 1.10
N LEU A 85 8.81 25.81 0.45
CA LEU A 85 8.65 25.00 -0.75
C LEU A 85 9.27 25.66 -2.00
N LEU A 86 9.23 26.99 -2.08
CA LEU A 86 9.64 27.74 -3.27
C LEU A 86 10.96 28.52 -3.09
N GLY A 87 11.47 28.61 -1.86
CA GLY A 87 12.59 29.47 -1.50
C GLY A 87 13.98 28.87 -1.72
N SER A 88 14.09 27.56 -1.93
CA SER A 88 15.36 26.88 -2.21
C SER A 88 15.27 25.91 -3.38
N LEU A 89 16.43 25.57 -3.93
CA LEU A 89 16.57 24.44 -4.84
C LEU A 89 16.89 23.18 -4.03
N PRO A 90 16.42 22.00 -4.46
CA PRO A 90 16.69 20.76 -3.73
C PRO A 90 18.18 20.42 -3.72
N ASN A 91 18.64 19.90 -2.58
CA ASN A 91 19.97 19.33 -2.42
C ASN A 91 20.01 17.91 -3.04
N LEU A 92 20.28 17.84 -4.35
CA LEU A 92 20.27 16.58 -5.10
C LEU A 92 21.18 15.48 -4.51
N PRO A 93 22.41 15.76 -4.05
CA PRO A 93 23.23 14.73 -3.39
C PRO A 93 22.56 14.13 -2.14
N ALA A 94 21.94 14.95 -1.30
CA ALA A 94 21.22 14.47 -0.11
C ALA A 94 20.00 13.64 -0.51
N ALA A 95 19.20 14.15 -1.47
CA ALA A 95 18.00 13.46 -1.91
C ALA A 95 18.31 12.07 -2.51
N LEU A 96 19.36 11.99 -3.33
CA LEU A 96 19.83 10.72 -3.88
C LEU A 96 20.31 9.78 -2.77
N ALA A 97 21.07 10.29 -1.79
CA ALA A 97 21.58 9.49 -0.68
C ALA A 97 20.44 8.91 0.18
N CYS A 98 19.41 9.69 0.47
CA CYS A 98 18.22 9.25 1.21
C CYS A 98 17.30 8.33 0.39
N THR A 99 17.31 8.43 -0.95
CA THR A 99 16.59 7.50 -1.82
C THR A 99 17.17 6.08 -1.78
N LEU A 100 18.49 5.94 -1.65
CA LEU A 100 19.17 4.63 -1.66
C LEU A 100 18.66 3.61 -0.63
N PRO A 101 18.55 3.92 0.68
CA PRO A 101 18.03 2.95 1.65
C PRO A 101 16.58 2.56 1.35
N LEU A 102 15.75 3.49 0.89
CA LEU A 102 14.36 3.20 0.51
C LEU A 102 14.30 2.28 -0.72
N ALA A 103 15.12 2.57 -1.73
CA ALA A 103 15.25 1.75 -2.93
C ALA A 103 15.79 0.35 -2.60
N ALA A 104 16.74 0.22 -1.66
CA ALA A 104 17.25 -1.06 -1.21
C ALA A 104 16.16 -1.91 -0.52
N VAL A 105 15.32 -1.28 0.29
CA VAL A 105 14.15 -1.94 0.91
C VAL A 105 13.13 -2.36 -0.14
N CYS A 106 12.81 -1.50 -1.11
CA CYS A 106 11.92 -1.83 -2.22
C CYS A 106 12.46 -3.01 -3.04
N TYR A 107 13.75 -2.97 -3.39
CA TYR A 107 14.43 -4.06 -4.06
C TYR A 107 14.32 -5.36 -3.25
N TYR A 108 14.64 -5.33 -1.96
CA TYR A 108 14.51 -6.51 -1.11
C TYR A 108 13.07 -7.04 -1.09
N ALA A 109 12.08 -6.15 -0.88
CA ALA A 109 10.67 -6.49 -0.83
C ALA A 109 10.22 -7.24 -2.10
N VAL A 110 10.50 -6.67 -3.27
CA VAL A 110 10.08 -7.18 -4.58
C VAL A 110 10.74 -8.51 -4.94
N ASN A 111 11.99 -8.74 -4.51
CA ASN A 111 12.73 -9.97 -4.84
C ASN A 111 12.71 -11.03 -3.73
N SER A 112 12.04 -10.78 -2.62
CA SER A 112 12.00 -11.71 -1.49
C SER A 112 10.88 -12.74 -1.65
N ASN A 113 11.09 -13.94 -1.10
CA ASN A 113 10.05 -14.96 -0.93
C ASN A 113 9.36 -14.86 0.44
N ASP A 114 9.45 -13.71 1.11
CA ASP A 114 8.87 -13.53 2.44
C ASP A 114 7.36 -13.28 2.33
N PRO A 115 6.51 -14.09 3.00
CA PRO A 115 5.05 -13.99 2.90
C PRO A 115 4.50 -12.59 3.21
N ARG A 116 5.21 -11.79 4.01
CA ARG A 116 4.83 -10.42 4.36
C ARG A 116 4.81 -9.48 3.15
N PHE A 117 5.68 -9.71 2.17
CA PHE A 117 5.71 -8.93 0.93
C PHE A 117 4.81 -9.52 -0.14
N ALA A 118 4.59 -10.84 -0.13
CA ALA A 118 3.62 -11.49 -1.03
C ALA A 118 2.19 -10.94 -0.82
N GLU A 119 1.81 -10.59 0.41
CA GLU A 119 0.54 -9.92 0.71
C GLU A 119 0.45 -8.53 0.05
N ILE A 120 1.53 -7.74 0.14
CA ILE A 120 1.62 -6.41 -0.49
C ILE A 120 1.54 -6.56 -2.01
N GLU A 121 2.33 -7.47 -2.58
CA GLU A 121 2.34 -7.75 -4.01
C GLU A 121 0.95 -8.14 -4.53
N ALA A 122 0.27 -9.07 -3.86
CA ALA A 122 -1.06 -9.51 -4.26
C ALA A 122 -2.07 -8.35 -4.25
N LEU A 123 -1.99 -7.47 -3.25
CA LEU A 123 -2.86 -6.29 -3.18
C LEU A 123 -2.53 -5.28 -4.28
N LEU A 124 -1.26 -5.01 -4.54
CA LEU A 124 -0.83 -4.07 -5.59
C LEU A 124 -1.17 -4.60 -6.99
N LYS A 125 -0.95 -5.89 -7.26
CA LYS A 125 -1.39 -6.57 -8.51
C LYS A 125 -2.90 -6.46 -8.72
N LYS A 126 -3.70 -6.51 -7.65
CA LYS A 126 -5.16 -6.41 -7.72
C LYS A 126 -5.67 -4.97 -7.90
N THR A 127 -4.98 -3.97 -7.34
CA THR A 127 -5.53 -2.62 -7.20
C THR A 127 -4.75 -1.58 -8.02
N LEU A 128 -3.48 -1.36 -7.68
CA LEU A 128 -2.68 -0.26 -8.20
C LEU A 128 -2.05 -0.57 -9.57
N LEU A 129 -1.44 -1.74 -9.74
CA LEU A 129 -0.69 -2.06 -10.97
C LEU A 129 -1.54 -1.98 -12.25
N PRO A 130 -2.80 -2.46 -12.30
CA PRO A 130 -3.63 -2.33 -13.51
C PRO A 130 -3.84 -0.86 -13.92
N GLN A 131 -3.99 0.03 -12.94
CA GLN A 131 -4.17 1.47 -13.18
C GLN A 131 -2.89 2.10 -13.73
N LEU A 132 -1.74 1.73 -13.15
CA LEU A 132 -0.44 2.23 -13.56
C LEU A 132 -0.02 1.72 -14.95
N GLN A 133 -0.31 0.47 -15.29
CA GLN A 133 -0.05 -0.10 -16.62
C GLN A 133 -0.82 0.63 -17.73
N ALA A 134 -1.96 1.21 -17.38
CA ALA A 134 -2.79 1.96 -18.31
C ALA A 134 -2.27 3.41 -18.53
N LEU A 135 -1.25 3.84 -17.79
CA LEU A 135 -0.63 5.16 -17.93
C LEU A 135 0.61 5.10 -18.85
N PRO A 136 0.88 6.18 -19.62
CA PRO A 136 2.18 6.34 -20.24
C PRO A 136 3.26 6.54 -19.16
N ALA A 137 4.52 6.24 -19.48
CA ALA A 137 5.63 6.34 -18.52
C ALA A 137 5.77 7.72 -17.86
N TRP A 138 5.48 8.80 -18.59
CA TRP A 138 5.46 10.15 -18.03
C TRP A 138 4.32 10.37 -17.02
N GLY A 139 3.20 9.65 -17.17
CA GLY A 139 2.07 9.71 -16.23
C GLY A 139 2.44 9.15 -14.86
N VAL A 140 3.22 8.07 -14.82
CA VAL A 140 3.77 7.51 -13.57
C VAL A 140 4.74 8.50 -12.90
N CYS A 141 5.59 9.16 -13.69
CA CYS A 141 6.50 10.18 -13.19
C CYS A 141 5.75 11.39 -12.59
N LEU A 142 4.70 11.88 -13.27
CA LEU A 142 3.86 12.97 -12.76
C LEU A 142 3.08 12.56 -11.50
N LEU A 143 2.59 11.33 -11.45
CA LEU A 143 1.91 10.81 -10.27
C LEU A 143 2.83 10.83 -9.04
N ALA A 144 4.04 10.28 -9.19
CA ALA A 144 5.05 10.26 -8.15
C ALA A 144 5.49 11.68 -7.74
N LEU A 145 5.63 12.60 -8.71
CA LEU A 145 5.97 13.99 -8.41
C LEU A 145 4.85 14.66 -7.61
N GLY A 146 3.60 14.43 -8.01
CA GLY A 146 2.43 14.93 -7.30
C GLY A 146 2.38 14.38 -5.86
N ALA A 147 2.65 13.10 -5.66
CA ALA A 147 2.71 12.50 -4.33
C ALA A 147 3.81 13.15 -3.48
N GLY A 148 5.04 13.24 -4.01
CA GLY A 148 6.15 13.90 -3.32
C GLY A 148 5.84 15.35 -2.92
N VAL A 149 5.29 16.16 -3.84
CA VAL A 149 4.90 17.55 -3.53
C VAL A 149 3.75 17.60 -2.52
N GLY A 150 2.66 16.86 -2.76
CA GLY A 150 1.47 16.91 -1.94
C GLY A 150 1.70 16.41 -0.52
N GLU A 151 2.32 15.25 -0.40
CA GLU A 151 2.54 14.59 0.87
C GLU A 151 3.61 15.33 1.69
N GLU A 152 4.79 15.63 1.14
CA GLU A 152 5.84 16.28 1.96
C GLU A 152 5.44 17.71 2.37
N THR A 153 4.70 18.44 1.53
CA THR A 153 4.16 19.76 1.92
C THR A 153 3.20 19.65 3.09
N LEU A 154 2.30 18.66 3.08
CA LEU A 154 1.34 18.44 4.17
C LEU A 154 1.99 17.88 5.43
N PHE A 155 2.85 16.86 5.28
CA PHE A 155 3.41 16.12 6.41
C PHE A 155 4.64 16.81 7.00
N ARG A 156 5.57 17.34 6.20
CA ARG A 156 6.79 17.98 6.72
C ARG A 156 6.60 19.46 6.95
N GLY A 157 6.14 20.15 5.90
CA GLY A 157 5.92 21.59 5.96
C GLY A 157 4.97 21.96 7.08
N PHE A 158 3.81 21.30 7.13
CA PHE A 158 2.78 21.55 8.14
C PHE A 158 2.79 20.57 9.32
N LEU A 159 2.40 19.30 9.14
CA LEU A 159 2.01 18.44 10.27
C LEU A 159 3.16 18.17 11.25
N GLN A 160 4.38 17.97 10.75
CA GLN A 160 5.57 17.77 11.57
C GLN A 160 5.90 19.03 12.38
N SER A 161 5.96 20.18 11.72
CA SER A 161 6.19 21.48 12.38
C SER A 161 5.12 21.75 13.45
N TYR A 162 3.85 21.50 13.11
CA TYR A 162 2.71 21.66 14.02
C TYR A 162 2.79 20.71 15.22
N ALA A 163 3.18 19.45 15.01
CA ALA A 163 3.37 18.49 16.09
C ALA A 163 4.51 18.91 17.03
N VAL A 164 5.63 19.38 16.48
CA VAL A 164 6.77 19.88 17.27
C VAL A 164 6.34 21.06 18.14
N ASP A 165 5.68 22.07 17.57
CA ASP A 165 5.23 23.26 18.31
C ASP A 165 4.19 22.90 19.38
N GLY A 166 3.23 22.05 19.04
CA GLY A 166 2.20 21.58 19.97
C GLY A 166 2.78 20.81 21.15
N ILE A 167 3.77 19.93 20.90
CA ILE A 167 4.45 19.18 21.96
C ILE A 167 5.29 20.11 22.84
N GLN A 168 6.01 21.08 22.24
CA GLN A 168 6.77 22.08 22.99
C GLN A 168 5.87 22.88 23.94
N ALA A 169 4.69 23.26 23.48
CA ALA A 169 3.70 23.99 24.28
C ALA A 169 3.12 23.12 25.41
N ALA A 170 2.81 21.85 25.12
CA ALA A 170 2.22 20.94 26.09
C ALA A 170 3.21 20.43 27.15
N ALA A 171 4.50 20.34 26.80
CA ALA A 171 5.55 19.78 27.64
C ALA A 171 6.81 20.66 27.65
N PRO A 172 6.74 21.87 28.25
CA PRO A 172 7.79 22.89 28.14
C PRO A 172 9.14 22.50 28.78
N ASN A 173 9.14 21.47 29.64
CA ASN A 173 10.35 20.98 30.32
C ASN A 173 11.13 19.94 29.50
N LEU A 174 10.61 19.49 28.36
CA LEU A 174 11.33 18.57 27.49
C LEU A 174 12.49 19.30 26.79
N THR A 175 13.56 18.55 26.50
CA THR A 175 14.66 19.09 25.70
C THR A 175 14.20 19.31 24.25
N PRO A 176 14.76 20.29 23.51
CA PRO A 176 14.40 20.51 22.11
C PRO A 176 14.52 19.24 21.26
N ALA A 177 15.57 18.44 21.47
CA ALA A 177 15.77 17.18 20.76
C ALA A 177 14.66 16.15 21.04
N ALA A 178 14.16 16.07 22.29
CA ALA A 178 13.06 15.16 22.63
C ALA A 178 11.74 15.61 22.00
N VAL A 179 11.47 16.92 21.98
CA VAL A 179 10.30 17.50 21.31
C VAL A 179 10.35 17.25 19.81
N THR A 180 11.46 17.55 19.16
CA THR A 180 11.65 17.33 17.72
C THR A 180 11.50 15.84 17.38
N GLY A 181 12.15 14.96 18.13
CA GLY A 181 12.04 13.51 17.93
C GLY A 181 10.60 13.01 18.09
N ALA A 182 9.87 13.51 19.08
CA ALA A 182 8.46 13.17 19.29
C ALA A 182 7.56 13.68 18.16
N GLY A 183 7.82 14.88 17.63
CA GLY A 183 7.09 15.44 16.48
C GLY A 183 7.30 14.63 15.19
N ILE A 184 8.54 14.20 14.92
CA ILE A 184 8.86 13.29 13.80
C ILE A 184 8.13 11.95 13.99
N ALA A 185 8.23 11.36 15.18
CA ALA A 185 7.62 10.08 15.48
C ALA A 185 6.08 10.12 15.33
N ALA A 186 5.44 11.16 15.89
CA ALA A 186 4.00 11.34 15.79
C ALA A 186 3.54 11.47 14.33
N THR A 187 4.21 12.33 13.56
CA THR A 187 3.90 12.54 12.13
C THR A 187 4.12 11.27 11.32
N SER A 188 5.20 10.54 11.62
CA SER A 188 5.53 9.29 10.91
C SER A 188 4.55 8.16 11.20
N LEU A 189 4.03 8.08 12.43
CA LEU A 189 2.98 7.14 12.79
C LEU A 189 1.66 7.47 12.07
N VAL A 190 1.31 8.77 11.96
CA VAL A 190 0.12 9.20 11.20
C VAL A 190 0.28 8.85 9.73
N PHE A 191 1.45 9.15 9.14
CA PHE A 191 1.75 8.80 7.75
C PHE A 191 1.64 7.29 7.51
N GLY A 192 2.28 6.49 8.37
CA GLY A 192 2.21 5.04 8.30
C GLY A 192 0.77 4.51 8.43
N ALA A 193 -0.02 5.08 9.34
CA ALA A 193 -1.42 4.69 9.54
C ALA A 193 -2.28 4.94 8.30
N LEU A 194 -2.05 6.06 7.59
CA LEU A 194 -2.74 6.39 6.34
C LEU A 194 -2.32 5.47 5.18
N HIS A 195 -1.14 4.86 5.27
CA HIS A 195 -0.60 3.90 4.32
C HIS A 195 -0.73 2.44 4.78
N ALA A 196 -1.57 2.15 5.78
CA ALA A 196 -1.66 0.82 6.37
C ALA A 196 -2.46 -0.19 5.50
N LEU A 197 -2.03 -0.42 4.26
CA LEU A 197 -2.59 -1.46 3.38
C LEU A 197 -2.43 -2.86 3.98
N THR A 198 -1.27 -3.10 4.58
CA THR A 198 -0.94 -4.27 5.39
C THR A 198 -0.14 -3.81 6.61
N PRO A 199 -0.05 -4.62 7.70
CA PRO A 199 0.81 -4.28 8.84
C PRO A 199 2.28 -4.09 8.44
N THR A 200 2.74 -4.83 7.43
CA THR A 200 4.09 -4.70 6.88
C THR A 200 4.28 -3.34 6.21
N TYR A 201 3.32 -2.92 5.38
CA TYR A 201 3.41 -1.65 4.68
C TYR A 201 3.28 -0.45 5.62
N PHE A 202 2.47 -0.56 6.69
CA PHE A 202 2.44 0.42 7.79
C PHE A 202 3.84 0.73 8.33
N TRP A 203 4.62 -0.31 8.64
CA TRP A 203 5.97 -0.11 9.21
C TRP A 203 6.94 0.50 8.19
N PHE A 204 6.88 0.08 6.92
CA PHE A 204 7.71 0.68 5.88
C PHE A 204 7.39 2.15 5.66
N ALA A 205 6.11 2.49 5.56
CA ALA A 205 5.66 3.88 5.43
C ALA A 205 6.03 4.71 6.67
N THR A 206 5.91 4.13 7.88
CA THR A 206 6.32 4.81 9.13
C THR A 206 7.82 5.10 9.13
N VAL A 207 8.67 4.12 8.82
CA VAL A 207 10.13 4.29 8.82
C VAL A 207 10.57 5.23 7.69
N GLY A 208 9.98 5.09 6.50
CA GLY A 208 10.23 6.00 5.37
C GLY A 208 9.87 7.44 5.70
N SER A 209 8.68 7.67 6.29
CA SER A 209 8.28 8.99 6.78
C SER A 209 9.23 9.54 7.84
N GLY A 210 9.77 8.69 8.72
CA GLY A 210 10.79 9.09 9.69
C GLY A 210 12.06 9.58 9.01
N LEU A 211 12.51 8.90 7.95
CA LEU A 211 13.65 9.31 7.15
C LEU A 211 13.41 10.65 6.46
N PHE A 212 12.25 10.84 5.82
CA PHE A 212 11.88 12.12 5.21
C PHE A 212 11.81 13.25 6.25
N GLY A 213 11.29 12.96 7.45
CA GLY A 213 11.25 13.90 8.57
C GLY A 213 12.63 14.34 9.05
N LEU A 214 13.60 13.42 9.08
CA LEU A 214 15.00 13.73 9.40
C LEU A 214 15.69 14.51 8.28
N GLU A 215 15.46 14.13 7.02
CA GLU A 215 16.02 14.81 5.86
C GLU A 215 15.53 16.26 5.76
N TYR A 216 14.23 16.49 5.95
CA TYR A 216 13.64 17.82 5.99
C TYR A 216 14.35 18.73 7.00
N LEU A 217 14.66 18.22 8.21
CA LEU A 217 15.36 18.99 9.23
C LEU A 217 16.86 19.20 8.92
N ALA A 218 17.47 18.25 8.22
CA ALA A 218 18.89 18.31 7.87
C ALA A 218 19.15 19.19 6.64
N THR A 219 18.13 19.37 5.79
CA THR A 219 18.23 20.07 4.51
C THR A 219 17.09 21.08 4.37
N ASP A 220 16.06 20.76 3.61
CA ASP A 220 14.90 21.60 3.37
C ASP A 220 13.72 20.79 2.79
N LEU A 221 12.58 21.46 2.64
CA LEU A 221 11.35 20.87 2.11
C LEU A 221 11.50 20.41 0.64
N PRO A 222 12.09 21.20 -0.29
CA PRO A 222 12.30 20.75 -1.67
C PRO A 222 13.15 19.49 -1.78
N THR A 223 14.15 19.31 -0.90
CA THR A 223 14.97 18.10 -0.87
C THR A 223 14.13 16.88 -0.49
N ALA A 224 13.34 16.96 0.59
CA ALA A 224 12.44 15.87 0.99
C ALA A 224 11.40 15.51 -0.10
N VAL A 225 10.79 16.53 -0.72
CA VAL A 225 9.90 16.37 -1.89
C VAL A 225 10.60 15.60 -3.01
N THR A 226 11.86 15.95 -3.28
CA THR A 226 12.66 15.32 -4.35
C THR A 226 12.98 13.86 -4.01
N THR A 227 13.38 13.56 -2.78
CA THR A 227 13.62 12.18 -2.33
C THR A 227 12.39 11.32 -2.46
N HIS A 228 11.25 11.81 -1.98
CA HIS A 228 9.98 11.10 -2.06
C HIS A 228 9.61 10.84 -3.53
N TRP A 229 9.62 11.88 -4.37
CA TRP A 229 9.36 11.74 -5.80
C TRP A 229 10.26 10.70 -6.48
N LEU A 230 11.57 10.78 -6.26
CA LEU A 230 12.54 9.87 -6.88
C LEU A 230 12.34 8.42 -6.41
N TYR A 231 12.12 8.24 -5.11
CA TYR A 231 11.84 6.93 -4.54
C TYR A 231 10.57 6.33 -5.13
N ASP A 232 9.46 7.06 -5.09
CA ASP A 232 8.17 6.56 -5.58
C ASP A 232 8.23 6.27 -7.07
N TRP A 233 8.78 7.18 -7.87
CA TRP A 233 8.91 6.97 -9.30
C TRP A 233 9.74 5.71 -9.60
N GLY A 234 10.88 5.54 -8.93
CA GLY A 234 11.73 4.36 -9.06
C GLY A 234 11.03 3.08 -8.61
N ALA A 235 10.36 3.09 -7.46
CA ALA A 235 9.65 1.95 -6.90
C ALA A 235 8.47 1.53 -7.77
N LEU A 236 7.68 2.48 -8.28
CA LEU A 236 6.55 2.21 -9.17
C LEU A 236 7.03 1.63 -10.52
N VAL A 237 8.06 2.22 -11.13
CA VAL A 237 8.63 1.67 -12.37
C VAL A 237 9.22 0.28 -12.14
N TYR A 238 9.92 0.08 -11.03
CA TYR A 238 10.54 -1.20 -10.71
C TYR A 238 9.51 -2.30 -10.47
N THR A 239 8.50 -2.02 -9.65
CA THR A 239 7.39 -2.96 -9.37
C THR A 239 6.57 -3.26 -10.62
N LEU A 240 6.29 -2.27 -11.46
CA LEU A 240 5.64 -2.49 -12.75
C LEU A 240 6.41 -3.50 -13.59
N ASN A 241 7.72 -3.30 -13.78
CA ASN A 241 8.55 -4.18 -14.60
C ASN A 241 8.69 -5.59 -14.00
N ALA A 242 8.85 -5.69 -12.68
CA ALA A 242 9.06 -6.96 -12.00
C ALA A 242 7.79 -7.82 -11.97
N TRP A 243 6.63 -7.20 -11.74
CA TRP A 243 5.38 -7.92 -11.46
C TRP A 243 4.39 -7.96 -12.64
N SER A 244 4.55 -7.13 -13.68
CA SER A 244 3.68 -7.18 -14.88
C SER A 244 3.90 -8.44 -15.73
N SER A 245 5.13 -8.96 -15.74
CA SER A 245 5.55 -10.06 -16.63
C SER A 245 4.96 -11.42 -16.24
N GLU A 246 4.55 -11.60 -14.99
CA GLU A 246 3.99 -12.86 -14.48
C GLU A 246 2.49 -13.02 -14.75
N ALA A 247 1.76 -11.93 -14.99
CA ALA A 247 0.32 -11.95 -15.21
C ALA A 247 -0.09 -12.54 -16.59
N GLY A 248 0.87 -12.71 -17.52
CA GLY A 248 0.64 -13.20 -18.89
C GLY A 248 1.08 -14.64 -19.19
N GLY A 249 1.69 -15.36 -18.24
CA GLY A 249 2.35 -16.65 -18.51
C GLY A 249 1.47 -17.91 -18.44
N GLY A 250 0.16 -17.77 -18.21
CA GLY A 250 -0.74 -18.89 -17.88
C GLY A 250 -1.48 -19.56 -19.05
N GLY A 251 -1.08 -19.34 -20.31
CA GLY A 251 -1.84 -19.85 -21.46
C GLY A 251 -0.98 -20.29 -22.63
N GLY A 252 -0.69 -21.59 -22.73
CA GLY A 252 -0.21 -22.18 -23.99
C GLY A 252 0.75 -23.36 -23.87
N SER A 253 0.34 -24.45 -23.23
CA SER A 253 0.88 -25.77 -23.60
C SER A 253 -0.22 -26.81 -23.52
N ASN A 254 -1.02 -26.89 -24.58
CA ASN A 254 -1.78 -28.10 -24.87
C ASN A 254 -1.76 -28.34 -26.39
N SER A 255 -1.61 -29.62 -26.73
CA SER A 255 -1.51 -30.23 -28.07
C SER A 255 -0.16 -30.02 -28.78
N ALA A 256 0.41 -30.99 -29.48
CA ALA A 256 0.20 -32.42 -29.64
C ALA A 256 1.31 -32.89 -30.59
N ASP A 257 1.93 -34.03 -30.31
CA ASP A 257 2.55 -34.94 -31.31
C ASP A 257 2.52 -36.30 -30.58
N ALA A 258 1.53 -37.16 -30.84
CA ALA A 258 1.42 -38.06 -31.99
C ALA A 258 2.56 -39.09 -32.06
#